data_AF-A0AAN8I1Y0-F1
#
_entry.id   AF-A0AAN8I1Y0-F1
#
_cell.length_a   1.000
_cell.length_b   1.000
_cell.length_c   1.000
_cell.angle_alpha   90.00
_cell.angle_beta   90.00
_cell.angle_gamma   90.00
#
_symmetry.space_group_name_H-M   'P 1'
#
loop_
_entity.id
_entity.type
_entity.pdbx_description
1 polymer ?
#
loop_
_entity_poly.entity_id
_entity_poly.type
_entity_poly.pdbx_seq_one_letter_code
_entity_poly.pdbx_strand_id
1 'polypeptide(L)'
;MPALKKLSPDSGAYINECDPSNPTWEHDFFGENHERLLQVKHKYDPDGVFWCKPCVGRDEWKIADGPADEDPGEWGIGQGSGRLCRKK
;
A
#
# COMPACT_ATOMS: atom_id res chain seq x y z
N MET A 1 -4.28 12.03 2.28
CA MET A 1 -4.55 13.22 3.13
C MET A 1 -4.02 14.55 2.53
N PRO A 2 -4.78 15.25 1.69
CA PRO A 2 -4.27 16.41 0.92
C PRO A 2 -3.89 17.64 1.75
N ALA A 3 -4.66 17.99 2.79
CA ALA A 3 -4.41 19.19 3.59
C ALA A 3 -3.10 19.11 4.39
N LEU A 4 -2.81 17.95 5.00
CA LEU A 4 -1.56 17.73 5.74
C LEU A 4 -0.34 17.75 4.80
N LYS A 5 -0.47 17.16 3.62
CA LYS A 5 0.59 17.20 2.60
C LYS A 5 0.84 18.62 2.08
N LYS A 6 -0.19 19.45 1.95
CA LYS A 6 -0.01 20.88 1.62
C LYS A 6 0.71 21.64 2.73
N LEU A 7 0.47 21.29 3.99
CA LEU A 7 1.12 21.92 5.15
C LEU A 7 2.61 21.52 5.26
N SER A 8 2.95 20.26 4.98
CA SER A 8 4.32 19.75 5.05
C SER A 8 4.60 18.81 3.87
N PRO A 9 4.94 19.36 2.69
CA PRO A 9 5.06 18.58 1.45
C PRO A 9 6.26 17.62 1.42
N ASP A 10 7.32 17.96 2.16
CA ASP A 10 8.55 17.18 2.24
C ASP A 10 8.56 16.16 3.39
N SER A 11 7.46 16.06 4.14
CA SER A 11 7.30 15.08 5.22
C SER A 11 6.72 13.76 4.72
N GLY A 12 6.56 12.82 5.65
CA GLY A 12 5.92 11.53 5.40
C GLY A 12 4.68 11.29 6.25
N ALA A 13 4.25 10.04 6.31
CA ALA A 13 3.20 9.53 7.16
C ALA A 13 3.66 8.26 7.88
N TYR A 14 3.29 8.14 9.16
CA TYR A 14 3.62 6.97 9.95
C TYR A 14 2.80 5.76 9.50
N ILE A 15 3.46 4.74 8.94
CA ILE A 15 2.81 3.60 8.28
C ILE A 15 1.77 2.86 9.14
N ASN A 16 1.99 2.75 10.44
CA ASN A 16 1.06 2.01 11.32
C ASN A 16 -0.25 2.79 11.60
N GLU A 17 -0.30 4.08 11.29
CA GLU A 17 -1.44 4.98 11.50
C GLU A 17 -1.71 5.85 10.25
N CYS A 18 -1.45 5.29 9.07
CA CYS A 18 -1.56 6.01 7.80
C CYS A 18 -2.91 5.80 7.11
N ASP A 19 -3.15 6.59 6.06
CA ASP A 19 -4.21 6.37 5.07
C ASP A 19 -3.73 5.36 4.00
N PRO A 20 -4.20 4.10 4.00
CA PRO A 20 -3.74 3.07 3.06
C PRO A 20 -4.23 3.31 1.62
N SER A 21 -5.16 4.25 1.41
CA SER A 21 -5.58 4.69 0.09
C SER A 21 -4.69 5.80 -0.50
N ASN A 22 -3.68 6.25 0.25
CA ASN A 22 -2.77 7.32 -0.18
C ASN A 22 -2.15 7.00 -1.55
N PRO A 23 -2.38 7.83 -2.59
CA PRO A 23 -1.84 7.61 -3.92
C PRO A 23 -0.30 7.73 -3.96
N THR A 24 0.30 8.50 -3.04
CA THR A 24 1.75 8.72 -2.96
C THR A 24 2.41 7.95 -1.82
N TRP A 25 1.81 6.81 -1.44
CA TRP A 25 2.22 5.97 -0.31
C TRP A 25 3.70 5.56 -0.29
N GLU A 26 4.32 5.25 -1.44
CA GLU A 26 5.71 4.78 -1.51
C GLU A 26 6.66 5.80 -0.88
N HIS A 27 6.54 7.04 -1.36
CA HIS A 27 7.28 8.18 -0.86
C HIS A 27 6.85 8.51 0.57
N ASP A 28 5.55 8.58 0.84
CA ASP A 28 5.08 9.09 2.13
C ASP A 28 5.38 8.13 3.28
N PHE A 29 5.43 6.80 3.06
CA PHE A 29 5.68 5.82 4.12
C PHE A 29 7.15 5.40 4.22
N PHE A 30 7.86 5.33 3.09
CA PHE A 30 9.21 4.77 3.03
C PHE A 30 10.25 5.75 2.50
N GLY A 31 9.84 6.80 1.78
CA GLY A 31 10.72 7.79 1.18
C GLY A 31 11.79 7.16 0.30
N GLU A 32 13.02 7.69 0.40
CA GLU A 32 14.20 7.19 -0.32
C GLU A 32 14.55 5.72 -0.02
N ASN A 33 14.05 5.15 1.08
CA ASN A 33 14.32 3.75 1.43
C ASN A 33 13.49 2.75 0.63
N HIS A 34 12.45 3.19 -0.09
CA HIS A 34 11.49 2.30 -0.75
C HIS A 34 12.19 1.31 -1.69
N GLU A 35 13.10 1.79 -2.56
CA GLU A 35 13.79 0.95 -3.54
C GLU A 35 14.63 -0.15 -2.87
N ARG A 36 15.41 0.20 -1.84
CA ARG A 36 16.21 -0.76 -1.09
C ARG A 36 15.34 -1.80 -0.39
N LEU A 37 14.21 -1.39 0.19
CA LEU A 37 13.28 -2.29 0.85
C LEU A 37 12.59 -3.22 -0.16
N LEU A 38 12.30 -2.75 -1.37
CA LEU A 38 11.72 -3.56 -2.44
C LEU A 38 12.71 -4.66 -2.88
N GLN A 39 13.99 -4.33 -3.02
CA GLN A 39 15.03 -5.33 -3.30
C GLN A 39 15.12 -6.41 -2.21
N VAL A 40 15.03 -6.01 -0.94
CA VAL A 40 14.99 -6.94 0.20
C VAL A 40 13.72 -7.81 0.14
N LYS A 41 12.57 -7.21 -0.15
CA LYS A 41 11.29 -7.92 -0.32
C LYS A 41 11.39 -8.98 -1.41
N HIS A 42 11.92 -8.66 -2.59
CA HIS A 42 12.12 -9.63 -3.67
C HIS A 42 13.12 -10.72 -3.34
N LYS A 43 14.16 -10.42 -2.55
CA LYS A 43 15.13 -11.42 -2.11
C LYS A 43 14.50 -12.49 -1.21
N TYR A 44 13.64 -12.08 -0.28
CA TYR A 44 13.10 -12.98 0.75
C TYR A 44 11.67 -13.47 0.46
N ASP A 45 10.92 -12.77 -0.38
CA ASP A 45 9.55 -13.13 -0.79
C ASP A 45 9.37 -12.88 -2.30
N PRO A 46 10.08 -13.62 -3.17
CA PRO A 46 10.04 -13.45 -4.63
C PRO A 46 8.66 -13.74 -5.24
N ASP A 47 7.90 -14.63 -4.60
CA ASP A 47 6.55 -15.02 -5.01
C ASP A 47 5.46 -14.09 -4.45
N GLY A 48 5.82 -13.16 -3.57
CA GLY A 48 4.92 -12.16 -2.98
C GLY A 48 3.83 -12.76 -2.09
N VAL A 49 4.15 -13.82 -1.36
CA VAL A 49 3.23 -14.53 -0.45
C VAL A 49 2.73 -13.60 0.66
N PHE A 50 3.61 -12.73 1.17
CA PHE A 50 3.29 -11.82 2.27
C PHE A 50 2.85 -10.44 1.75
N TRP A 51 1.65 -10.38 1.18
CA TRP A 51 1.08 -9.12 0.68
C TRP A 51 0.29 -8.37 1.77
N CYS A 52 0.39 -7.04 1.78
CA CYS A 52 -0.50 -6.19 2.57
C CYS A 52 -0.70 -4.81 1.92
N LYS A 53 -1.79 -4.12 2.26
CA LYS A 53 -2.12 -2.83 1.63
C LYS A 53 -1.11 -1.71 1.93
N PRO A 54 -0.53 -1.51 3.11
CA PRO A 54 0.54 -0.50 3.28
C PRO A 54 1.96 -1.03 2.98
N CYS A 55 2.11 -2.30 2.60
CA CYS A 55 3.43 -2.93 2.45
C CYS A 55 4.18 -2.49 1.18
N VAL A 56 5.50 -2.57 1.25
CA VAL A 56 6.39 -2.51 0.08
C VAL A 56 6.03 -3.58 -0.94
N GLY A 57 6.00 -3.19 -2.22
CA GLY A 57 5.64 -4.06 -3.35
C GLY A 57 4.14 -4.35 -3.51
N ARG A 58 3.25 -3.60 -2.81
CA ARG A 58 1.79 -3.82 -2.91
C ARG A 58 1.26 -3.63 -4.33
N ASP A 59 1.90 -2.75 -5.08
CA ASP A 59 1.52 -2.29 -6.42
C ASP A 59 1.82 -3.31 -7.51
N GLU A 60 2.61 -4.35 -7.22
CA GLU A 60 2.77 -5.52 -8.10
C GLU A 60 1.53 -6.40 -8.16
N TRP A 61 0.54 -6.17 -7.30
CA TRP A 61 -0.66 -6.97 -7.18
C TRP A 61 -1.91 -6.11 -7.34
N LYS A 62 -3.00 -6.74 -7.74
CA LYS A 62 -4.34 -6.16 -7.77
C LYS A 62 -5.32 -7.13 -7.12
N ILE A 63 -6.35 -6.59 -6.48
CA ILE A 63 -7.47 -7.40 -5.98
C ILE A 63 -8.42 -7.62 -7.17
N ALA A 64 -8.70 -8.87 -7.51
CA ALA A 64 -9.64 -9.31 -8.53
C ALA A 64 -10.88 -9.96 -7.87
N ASP A 65 -12.05 -9.71 -8.44
CA ASP A 65 -13.33 -10.33 -8.08
C ASP A 65 -13.86 -10.06 -6.66
N GLY A 66 -13.56 -8.88 -6.09
CA GLY A 66 -14.34 -8.33 -4.99
C GLY A 66 -15.65 -7.71 -5.53
N PRO A 67 -16.75 -7.66 -4.75
CA PRO A 67 -17.96 -6.96 -5.16
C PRO A 67 -17.64 -5.52 -5.61
N ALA A 68 -18.16 -5.12 -6.77
CA ALA A 68 -17.86 -3.83 -7.41
C ALA A 68 -18.51 -2.63 -6.69
N ASP A 69 -19.42 -2.94 -5.76
CA ASP A 69 -20.43 -2.11 -5.15
C ASP A 69 -20.50 -2.28 -3.62
N GLU A 70 -19.53 -2.98 -3.02
CA GLU A 70 -19.15 -2.64 -1.64
C GLU A 70 -18.36 -1.32 -1.72
N ASP A 71 -19.01 -0.21 -1.38
CA ASP A 71 -18.32 0.82 -0.62
C ASP A 71 -17.91 0.12 0.69
N PRO A 72 -16.64 -0.29 0.86
CA PRO A 72 -16.26 -1.14 1.96
C PRO A 72 -16.17 -0.21 3.16
N GLY A 73 -17.32 0.01 3.80
CA GLY A 73 -17.39 0.42 5.18
C GLY A 73 -16.51 -0.53 5.97
N GLU A 74 -15.26 -0.09 6.15
CA GLU A 74 -14.39 -0.31 7.28
C GLU A 74 -14.74 -1.56 8.10
N TRP A 75 -14.24 -2.72 7.68
CA TRP A 75 -13.75 -3.70 8.68
C TRP A 75 -12.41 -3.23 9.30
N GLY A 76 -12.03 -1.97 9.04
CA GLY A 76 -10.79 -1.30 9.41
C GLY A 76 -10.18 -0.61 8.18
N ILE A 77 -9.64 0.59 8.38
CA ILE A 77 -8.86 1.33 7.39
C ILE A 77 -7.77 0.39 6.82
N GLY A 78 -7.91 0.00 5.55
CA GLY A 78 -6.91 -0.82 4.85
C GLY A 78 -7.29 -2.28 4.55
N GLN A 79 -8.49 -2.74 4.92
CA GLN A 79 -8.98 -4.07 4.60
C GLN A 79 -9.77 -4.08 3.28
N GLY A 80 -9.70 -5.18 2.53
CA GLY A 80 -10.48 -5.40 1.31
C GLY A 80 -10.60 -6.89 1.02
N SER A 81 -11.79 -7.32 0.62
CA SER A 81 -12.07 -8.70 0.21
C SER A 81 -11.80 -8.91 -1.28
N GLY A 82 -11.33 -10.09 -1.65
CA GLY A 82 -11.12 -10.47 -3.05
C GLY A 82 -9.84 -11.28 -3.25
N ARG A 83 -9.66 -11.80 -4.46
CA ARG A 83 -8.47 -12.59 -4.81
C ARG A 83 -7.32 -11.66 -5.17
N LEU A 84 -6.13 -11.90 -4.62
CA LEU A 84 -4.93 -11.19 -5.08
C LEU A 84 -4.43 -11.81 -6.39
N CYS A 85 -4.20 -10.97 -7.38
CA CYS A 85 -3.64 -11.34 -8.67
C CYS A 85 -2.41 -10.47 -8.96
N ARG A 86 -1.28 -11.09 -9.31
CA ARG A 86 -0.08 -10.36 -9.74
C ARG A 86 -0.37 -9.63 -11.05
N LYS A 87 0.06 -8.37 -11.15
CA LYS A 87 0.03 -7.61 -12.40
C LYS A 87 1.06 -8.25 -13.34
N LYS A 88 0.64 -8.50 -14.58
CA LYS A 88 1.53 -8.99 -15.65
C LYS A 88 2.30 -7.82 -16.25
#